data_AF-T1C069-F1
#
_entry.id   AF-T1C069-F1
#
_cell.length_a   1.000
_cell.length_b   1.000
_cell.length_c   1.000
_cell.angle_alpha   90.00
_cell.angle_beta   90.00
_cell.angle_gamma   90.00
#
_symmetry.space_group_name_H-M   'P 1'
#
loop_
_entity.id
_entity.type
_entity.pdbx_description
1 polymer ?
#
loop_
_entity_poly.entity_id
_entity_poly.type
_entity_poly.pdbx_seq_one_letter_code
_entity_poly.pdbx_strand_id
1 'polypeptide(L)' 'TRARSRSHVWGEARSADGSVARIELDAPNGYALTVDAALAIVQRMLLQPPASGYWTPAQWLGAEFVLDLPGVQRIATAA' A
#
# COMPACT_ATOMS: atom_id res chain seq x y z
N THR A 1 -16.51 -16.75 0.76
CA THR A 1 -15.62 -17.12 1.89
C THR A 1 -14.58 -16.03 2.08
N ARG A 2 -14.05 -15.84 3.29
CA ARG A 2 -13.02 -14.80 3.57
C ARG A 2 -11.83 -14.85 2.62
N ALA A 3 -11.37 -16.04 2.23
CA ALA A 3 -10.26 -16.19 1.29
C ALA A 3 -10.52 -15.57 -0.10
N ARG A 4 -11.79 -15.37 -0.49
CA ARG A 4 -12.18 -14.76 -1.76
C ARG A 4 -12.64 -13.31 -1.63
N SER A 5 -12.77 -12.77 -0.42
CA SER A 5 -13.14 -11.37 -0.25
C SER A 5 -11.96 -10.46 -0.59
N ARG A 6 -12.28 -9.30 -1.15
CA ARG A 6 -11.35 -8.24 -1.54
C ARG A 6 -11.61 -6.98 -0.73
N SER A 7 -10.71 -6.03 -0.80
CA SER A 7 -10.92 -4.67 -0.30
C SER A 7 -10.53 -3.64 -1.36
N HIS A 8 -11.22 -2.51 -1.35
CA HIS A 8 -10.95 -1.38 -2.22
C HIS A 8 -10.54 -0.18 -1.37
N VAL A 9 -9.51 0.53 -1.82
CA VAL A 9 -9.01 1.74 -1.17
C VAL A 9 -9.05 2.87 -2.19
N TRP A 10 -9.71 3.97 -1.84
CA TRP A 10 -9.74 5.18 -2.65
C TRP A 10 -9.11 6.32 -1.86
N GLY A 11 -8.31 7.13 -2.54
CA GLY A 11 -7.69 8.32 -1.99
C GLY A 11 -7.79 9.48 -2.97
N GLU A 12 -8.12 10.66 -2.46
CA GLU A 12 -8.10 11.92 -3.20
C GLU A 12 -7.39 12.99 -2.37
N ALA A 13 -6.52 13.74 -3.02
CA ALA A 13 -5.88 14.93 -2.46
C ALA A 13 -6.21 16.13 -3.35
N ARG A 14 -6.49 17.27 -2.71
CA ARG A 14 -6.78 18.54 -3.39
C ARG A 14 -5.82 19.62 -2.93
N SER A 15 -5.28 20.37 -3.87
CA SER A 15 -4.43 21.54 -3.62
C SER A 15 -5.29 22.82 -3.60
N ALA A 16 -4.77 23.88 -2.98
CA ALA A 16 -5.42 25.19 -2.93
C ALA A 16 -5.58 25.84 -4.32
N ASP A 17 -4.75 25.44 -5.30
CA ASP A 17 -4.86 25.85 -6.70
C ASP A 17 -5.96 25.10 -7.49
N GLY A 18 -6.67 24.18 -6.83
CA GLY A 18 -7.73 23.36 -7.44
C GLY A 18 -7.26 22.06 -8.08
N SER A 19 -5.95 21.76 -8.08
CA SER A 19 -5.42 20.48 -8.58
C SER A 19 -5.93 19.32 -7.74
N VAL A 20 -6.29 18.22 -8.40
CA VAL A 20 -6.80 17.00 -7.77
C VAL A 20 -5.93 15.81 -8.17
N ALA A 21 -5.44 15.07 -7.17
CA ALA A 21 -4.81 13.77 -7.38
C ALA A 21 -5.73 12.68 -6.81
N ARG A 22 -5.93 11.60 -7.57
CA ARG A 22 -6.73 10.45 -7.12
C ARG A 22 -5.97 9.16 -7.34
N ILE A 23 -6.21 8.21 -6.45
CA ILE A 23 -5.76 6.83 -6.58
C ILE A 23 -6.86 5.89 -6.11
N GLU A 24 -7.00 4.77 -6.80
CA GLU A 24 -7.84 3.68 -6.37
C GLU A 24 -7.07 2.37 -6.45
N LEU A 25 -7.18 1.56 -5.41
CA LEU A 25 -6.51 0.28 -5.27
C LEU A 25 -7.54 -0.82 -5.08
N ASP A 26 -7.29 -1.95 -5.74
CA ASP A 26 -7.96 -3.22 -5.51
C ASP A 26 -6.95 -4.19 -4.88
N ALA A 27 -7.32 -4.80 -3.76
CA ALA A 27 -6.42 -5.57 -2.92
C ALA A 27 -7.09 -6.83 -2.35
N PRO A 28 -6.31 -7.81 -1.85
CA PRO A 28 -6.86 -8.87 -1.01
C PRO A 28 -7.57 -8.28 0.21
N ASN A 29 -8.44 -9.06 0.86
CA ASN A 29 -9.07 -8.61 2.11
C ASN A 29 -8.05 -8.09 3.13
N GLY A 30 -8.48 -7.14 3.95
CA GLY A 30 -7.60 -6.41 4.87
C GLY A 30 -6.71 -7.30 5.75
N TYR A 31 -7.19 -8.46 6.19
CA TYR A 31 -6.37 -9.36 6.99
C TYR A 31 -5.25 -10.03 6.19
N ALA A 32 -5.52 -10.50 4.97
CA ALA A 32 -4.49 -11.06 4.11
C ALA A 32 -3.44 -9.99 3.78
N LEU A 33 -3.92 -8.79 3.40
CA LEU A 33 -3.06 -7.64 3.12
C LEU A 33 -2.15 -7.28 4.31
N THR A 34 -2.69 -7.26 5.53
CA THR A 34 -1.89 -6.96 6.74
C THR A 34 -0.79 -7.99 6.97
N VAL A 35 -1.10 -9.29 6.83
CA VAL A 35 -0.10 -10.36 7.01
C VAL A 35 1.00 -10.25 5.95
N ASP A 36 0.62 -10.10 4.68
CA ASP A 36 1.58 -9.99 3.58
C ASP A 36 2.48 -8.77 3.72
N ALA A 37 1.91 -7.61 4.09
CA ALA A 37 2.67 -6.38 4.33
C ALA A 37 3.69 -6.55 5.47
N ALA A 38 3.28 -7.12 6.61
CA ALA A 38 4.16 -7.32 7.75
C ALA A 38 5.33 -8.26 7.42
N LEU A 39 5.05 -9.39 6.77
CA LEU A 39 6.08 -10.35 6.37
C LEU A 39 7.03 -9.76 5.32
N ALA A 40 6.49 -9.03 4.34
CA ALA A 40 7.28 -8.34 3.33
C ALA A 40 8.27 -7.35 3.95
N ILE A 41 7.81 -6.53 4.92
CA ILE A 41 8.63 -5.55 5.65
C ILE A 41 9.74 -6.26 6.43
N VAL A 42 9.41 -7.31 7.20
CA VAL A 42 10.40 -8.06 8.00
C VAL A 42 11.46 -8.69 7.10
N GLN A 43 11.08 -9.29 5.98
CA GLN A 43 12.02 -9.87 5.01
C GLN A 43 13.00 -8.83 4.47
N ARG A 44 12.49 -7.65 4.08
CA ARG A 44 13.33 -6.54 3.59
C ARG A 44 14.27 -6.02 4.68
N MET A 45 13.81 -5.97 5.93
CA MET A 45 14.60 -5.50 7.07
C MET A 45 15.76 -6.44 7.39
N LEU A 46 15.55 -7.75 7.27
CA LEU A 46 16.59 -8.75 7.49
C LEU A 46 17.70 -8.70 6.42
N LEU A 47 17.37 -8.27 5.20
CA LEU A 47 18.33 -8.15 4.10
C LEU A 47 19.03 -6.79 4.06
N GLN A 48 18.27 -5.71 4.30
CA GLN A 48 18.71 -4.33 4.16
C GLN A 48 18.07 -3.47 5.26
N PRO A 49 18.53 -3.56 6.52
CA PRO A 49 17.93 -2.82 7.63
C PRO A 49 18.04 -1.30 7.39
N PRO A 50 17.00 -0.52 7.74
CA PRO A 50 17.09 0.94 7.70
C PRO A 50 18.05 1.45 8.77
N ALA A 51 18.40 2.73 8.69
CA ALA A 51 19.09 3.39 9.79
C ALA A 51 18.23 3.34 11.08
N SER A 52 18.88 3.39 12.25
CA SER A 52 18.20 3.37 13.54
C SER A 52 17.13 4.46 13.66
N GLY A 53 15.97 4.12 14.23
CA GLY A 53 14.85 5.05 14.42
C GLY A 53 13.50 4.39 14.17
N TYR A 54 12.48 5.23 13.92
CA TYR A 54 11.16 4.80 13.49
C TYR A 54 10.95 5.15 12.02
N TRP A 55 10.40 4.21 11.27
CA TRP A 55 10.13 4.35 9.84
C TRP A 55 8.72 3.87 9.53
N THR A 56 7.96 4.68 8.80
CA THR A 56 6.80 4.16 8.07
C THR A 56 7.28 3.41 6.83
N PRO A 57 6.49 2.44 6.31
CA PRO A 57 6.83 1.76 5.06
C PRO A 57 7.06 2.74 3.90
N ALA A 58 6.25 3.78 3.79
CA ALA A 58 6.38 4.79 2.73
C ALA A 58 7.71 5.58 2.79
N GLN A 59 8.25 5.81 3.98
CA GLN A 59 9.51 6.54 4.16
C GLN A 59 10.74 5.69 3.81
N TRP A 60 10.73 4.40 4.14
CA TRP A 60 11.90 3.53 3.96
C TRP A 60 11.85 2.70 2.67
N LEU A 61 10.69 2.12 2.35
CA LEU A 61 10.49 1.24 1.19
C LEU A 61 9.88 1.98 -0.02
N GLY A 62 9.56 3.27 0.15
CA GLY A 62 8.97 4.13 -0.86
C GLY A 62 7.43 4.11 -0.85
N ALA A 63 6.84 5.19 -1.37
CA ALA A 63 5.39 5.39 -1.39
C ALA A 63 4.62 4.30 -2.16
N GLU A 64 5.28 3.61 -3.07
CA GLU A 64 4.70 2.57 -3.92
C GLU A 64 4.85 1.15 -3.39
N PHE A 65 5.48 0.95 -2.21
CA PHE A 65 5.70 -0.37 -1.62
C PHE A 65 4.42 -1.24 -1.57
N VAL A 66 3.25 -0.62 -1.35
CA VAL A 66 1.96 -1.32 -1.30
C VAL A 66 1.65 -2.06 -2.60
N LEU A 67 2.13 -1.57 -3.74
CA LEU A 67 1.92 -2.19 -5.06
C LEU A 67 2.82 -3.40 -5.31
N ASP A 68 3.88 -3.58 -4.52
CA ASP A 68 4.72 -4.78 -4.57
C ASP A 68 4.07 -5.97 -3.84
N LEU A 69 2.99 -5.73 -3.09
CA LEU A 69 2.31 -6.75 -2.31
C LEU A 69 1.44 -7.65 -3.20
N PRO A 70 1.38 -8.96 -2.93
CA PRO A 70 0.63 -9.91 -3.75
C PRO A 70 -0.84 -9.51 -3.93
N GLY A 71 -1.27 -9.40 -5.20
CA GLY A 71 -2.67 -9.15 -5.55
C GLY A 71 -3.18 -7.74 -5.26
N VAL A 72 -2.29 -6.80 -4.94
CA VAL A 72 -2.57 -5.36 -4.91
C VAL A 72 -2.32 -4.78 -6.30
N GLN A 73 -3.26 -3.97 -6.77
CA GLN A 73 -3.14 -3.27 -8.05
C GLN A 73 -3.83 -1.92 -8.00
N ARG A 74 -3.29 -0.97 -8.78
CA ARG A 74 -4.05 0.24 -9.12
C ARG A 74 -5.16 -0.12 -10.07
N ILE A 75 -6.32 0.49 -9.88
CA ILE A 75 -7.44 0.40 -10.81
C ILE A 75 -7.76 1.77 -11.37
N ALA A 76 -8.44 1.79 -12.52
CA ALA A 76 -8.84 3.03 -13.16
C ALA A 76 -9.80 3.79 -12.24
N THR A 77 -9.38 4.96 -11.77
CA THR A 77 -10.24 5.85 -11.00
C THR A 77 -11.36 6.34 -11.93
N ALA A 78 -12.62 6.18 -11.52
CA ALA A 78 -13.73 6.79 -12.24
C ALA A 78 -13.52 8.32 -12.37
N ALA A 79 -13.81 8.87 -13.56
CA ALA A 79 -13.57 10.27 -13.92
C ALA A 79 -14.35 11.26 -13.02
#